data_AF-A0A418Y7A2-F1
#
_entry.id   AF-A0A418Y7A2-F1
#
_cell.length_a   1.000
_cell.length_b   1.000
_cell.length_c   1.000
_cell.angle_alpha   90.00
_cell.angle_beta   90.00
_cell.angle_gamma   90.00
#
_symmetry.space_group_name_H-M   'P 1'
#
loop_
_entity.id
_entity.type
_entity.pdbx_description
1 polymer ?
#
loop_
_entity_poly.entity_id
_entity_poly.type
_entity_poly.pdbx_seq_one_letter_code
_entity_poly.pdbx_strand_id
1 'polypeptide(L)'
;MPYRRLRTSRPPPLFELRVMASLGRLAADQSVALPPSRLMPRLRDYIESLLLANELPPTPHYIAMLIDDFLRLVALSQTGKPILYKKRNTLSLMFDVLALQSEMRIDSPDELVLGYTQSMMGFLLFNPEPKKIGMIGLGGGSLAKFCYRHLPNAAIAVAEIDPHVIAIRDQFHIPPDDERFQVHCMDGADFIQQTENRFDVLMIDGFDRNGQPPQLCSERFYDDCHQALTQDGIVVVNLLGDAVETQVLVERIDRAFNGAAVVIDALDALNKIVFACKGSAMDLAGQVLMSRIGRLEALHPMILRLTAQSILLQQRMKTLCAPPPAQENESA
;
A
#
# COMPACT_ATOMS: atom_id res chain seq x y z
N MET A 1 -11.42 18.13 -16.35
CA MET A 1 -12.37 18.05 -15.22
C MET A 1 -11.55 18.02 -13.94
N PRO A 2 -11.56 19.06 -13.10
CA PRO A 2 -10.66 19.12 -11.96
C PRO A 2 -11.14 18.15 -10.86
N TYR A 3 -10.18 17.42 -10.29
CA TYR A 3 -10.31 16.57 -9.10
C TYR A 3 -11.24 17.22 -8.07
N ARG A 4 -12.44 16.67 -7.89
CA ARG A 4 -13.25 16.93 -6.70
C ARG A 4 -12.52 16.24 -5.56
N ARG A 5 -11.81 17.02 -4.73
CA ARG A 5 -11.45 16.61 -3.38
C ARG A 5 -12.66 15.90 -2.77
N LEU A 6 -12.50 14.68 -2.26
CA LEU A 6 -13.42 14.16 -1.27
C LEU A 6 -13.55 15.28 -0.24
N ARG A 7 -14.72 15.92 -0.18
CA ARG A 7 -15.01 16.87 0.89
C ARG A 7 -14.83 16.05 2.16
N THR A 8 -13.81 16.35 2.95
CA THR A 8 -13.87 16.06 4.37
C THR A 8 -15.01 16.91 4.90
N SER A 9 -16.23 16.40 4.80
CA SER A 9 -17.41 17.05 5.34
C SER A 9 -17.19 17.10 6.84
N ARG A 10 -16.78 18.27 7.35
CA ARG A 10 -16.75 18.50 8.80
C ARG A 10 -18.10 18.01 9.35
N PRO A 11 -18.09 17.17 10.40
CA PRO A 11 -19.33 16.64 10.94
C PRO A 11 -20.28 17.79 11.28
N PRO A 12 -21.59 17.67 11.01
CA PRO A 12 -22.53 18.71 11.37
C PRO A 12 -22.54 18.91 12.90
N PRO A 13 -22.97 20.08 13.41
CA PRO A 13 -23.03 20.33 14.84
C PRO A 13 -23.78 19.22 15.59
N LEU A 14 -23.24 18.80 16.74
CA LEU A 14 -23.79 17.75 17.60
C LEU A 14 -23.89 16.36 16.92
N PHE A 15 -23.17 16.12 15.81
CA PHE A 15 -23.24 14.85 15.09
C PHE A 15 -22.94 13.64 15.98
N GLU A 16 -21.80 13.63 16.67
CA GLU A 16 -21.41 12.54 17.60
C GLU A 16 -22.46 12.33 18.69
N LEU A 17 -22.97 13.41 19.29
CA LEU A 17 -24.04 13.36 20.29
C LEU A 17 -25.31 12.70 19.74
N ARG A 18 -25.68 12.98 18.48
CA ARG A 18 -26.84 12.37 17.81
C ARG A 18 -26.60 10.89 17.51
N VAL A 19 -25.39 10.51 17.10
CA VAL A 19 -24.99 9.10 16.92
C VAL A 19 -25.12 8.36 18.24
N MET A 20 -24.54 8.89 19.31
CA MET A 20 -24.60 8.30 20.66
C MET A 20 -26.05 8.19 21.17
N ALA A 21 -26.88 9.22 21.00
CA ALA A 21 -28.27 9.19 21.42
C ALA A 21 -29.09 8.14 20.66
N SER A 22 -28.88 8.00 19.34
CA SER A 22 -29.56 6.99 18.54
C SER A 22 -29.07 5.57 18.86
N LEU A 23 -27.76 5.36 19.08
CA LEU A 23 -27.21 4.10 19.59
C LEU A 23 -27.81 3.72 20.96
N GLY A 24 -27.89 4.69 21.87
CA GLY A 24 -28.47 4.48 23.21
C GLY A 24 -29.93 4.06 23.17
N ARG A 25 -30.73 4.65 22.26
CA ARG A 25 -32.13 4.24 22.04
C ARG A 25 -32.23 2.80 21.51
N LEU A 26 -31.44 2.47 20.49
CA LEU A 26 -31.45 1.11 19.92
C LEU A 26 -31.06 0.05 20.96
N ALA A 27 -30.09 0.37 21.82
CA ALA A 27 -29.64 -0.49 22.91
C ALA A 27 -30.72 -0.66 24.00
N ALA A 28 -31.40 0.42 24.39
CA ALA A 28 -32.45 0.40 25.41
C ALA A 28 -33.67 -0.42 24.95
N ASP A 29 -34.06 -0.29 23.69
CA ASP A 29 -35.24 -0.95 23.12
C ASP A 29 -34.94 -2.39 22.63
N GLN A 30 -33.70 -2.88 22.78
CA GLN A 30 -33.21 -4.19 22.31
C GLN A 30 -33.52 -4.47 20.83
N SER A 31 -33.65 -3.40 20.05
CA SER A 31 -34.06 -3.45 18.64
C SER A 31 -33.00 -4.04 17.70
N VAL A 32 -31.74 -4.07 18.13
CA VAL A 32 -30.59 -4.55 17.36
C VAL A 32 -29.62 -5.27 18.28
N ALA A 33 -28.99 -6.35 17.79
CA ALA A 33 -27.90 -7.00 18.51
C ALA A 33 -26.65 -6.09 18.47
N LEU A 34 -26.04 -5.83 19.63
CA LEU A 34 -24.79 -5.08 19.70
C LEU A 34 -23.59 -6.04 19.72
N PRO A 35 -22.45 -5.67 19.10
CA PRO A 35 -21.24 -6.47 19.17
C PRO A 35 -20.67 -6.48 20.60
N PRO A 36 -19.76 -7.42 20.92
CA PRO A 36 -19.03 -7.41 22.19
C PRO A 36 -18.37 -6.06 22.47
N SER A 37 -18.28 -5.68 23.76
CA SER A 37 -17.78 -4.38 24.21
C SER A 37 -16.43 -3.98 23.59
N ARG A 38 -15.52 -4.94 23.39
CA ARG A 38 -14.22 -4.73 22.73
C ARG A 38 -14.30 -4.17 21.30
N LEU A 39 -15.43 -4.34 20.61
CA LEU A 39 -15.67 -3.85 19.26
C LEU A 39 -16.49 -2.56 19.23
N MET A 40 -17.00 -2.08 20.37
CA MET A 40 -17.83 -0.87 20.42
C MET A 40 -17.12 0.40 19.92
N PRO A 41 -15.82 0.65 20.22
CA PRO A 41 -15.10 1.77 19.62
C PRO A 41 -15.07 1.65 18.08
N ARG A 42 -14.80 0.45 17.57
CA ARG A 42 -14.72 0.17 16.13
C ARG A 42 -16.06 0.36 15.42
N LEU A 43 -17.15 -0.10 16.05
CA LEU A 43 -18.51 0.09 15.55
C LEU A 43 -18.85 1.58 15.45
N ARG A 44 -18.43 2.38 16.44
CA ARG A 44 -18.66 3.83 16.43
C ARG A 44 -17.96 4.48 15.23
N ASP A 45 -16.67 4.22 15.08
CA ASP A 45 -15.86 4.78 13.99
C ASP A 45 -16.45 4.38 12.62
N TYR A 46 -16.91 3.13 12.49
CA TYR A 46 -17.60 2.62 11.31
C TYR A 46 -18.88 3.41 10.99
N ILE A 47 -19.78 3.56 11.97
CA ILE A 47 -21.04 4.27 11.82
C ILE A 47 -20.79 5.73 11.43
N GLU A 48 -19.92 6.43 12.16
CA GLU A 48 -19.63 7.83 11.91
C GLU A 48 -19.04 8.04 10.51
N SER A 49 -18.09 7.19 10.12
CA SER A 49 -17.46 7.24 8.80
C SER A 49 -18.46 7.04 7.67
N LEU A 50 -19.35 6.04 7.76
CA LEU A 50 -20.32 5.75 6.70
C LEU A 50 -21.48 6.75 6.65
N LEU A 51 -21.93 7.27 7.79
CA LEU A 51 -22.93 8.34 7.80
C LEU A 51 -22.39 9.60 7.13
N LEU A 52 -21.14 9.99 7.42
CA LEU A 52 -20.50 11.14 6.78
C LEU A 52 -20.25 10.90 5.29
N ALA A 53 -19.66 9.76 4.92
CA ALA A 53 -19.32 9.45 3.53
C ALA A 53 -20.54 9.37 2.61
N ASN A 54 -21.70 8.97 3.14
CA ASN A 54 -22.95 8.85 2.38
C ASN A 54 -23.93 10.00 2.64
N GLU A 55 -23.52 11.04 3.37
CA GLU A 55 -24.37 12.19 3.74
C GLU A 55 -25.70 11.77 4.41
N LEU A 56 -25.67 10.70 5.22
CA LEU A 56 -26.84 10.13 5.89
C LEU A 56 -27.07 10.76 7.27
N PRO A 57 -28.32 11.00 7.68
CA PRO A 57 -28.61 11.52 9.01
C PRO A 57 -28.47 10.41 10.09
N PRO A 58 -27.95 10.73 11.30
CA PRO A 58 -27.74 9.77 12.40
C PRO A 58 -29.04 9.36 13.12
N THR A 59 -29.99 8.80 12.36
CA THR A 59 -31.27 8.30 12.88
C THR A 59 -31.15 6.85 13.37
N PRO A 60 -32.03 6.37 14.27
CA PRO A 60 -32.05 4.97 14.68
C PRO A 60 -32.14 3.99 13.50
N HIS A 61 -32.88 4.33 12.44
CA HIS A 61 -33.01 3.49 11.25
C HIS A 61 -31.67 3.25 10.54
N TYR A 62 -30.95 4.33 10.19
CA TYR A 62 -29.66 4.19 9.50
C TYR A 62 -28.59 3.57 10.40
N ILE A 63 -28.60 3.87 11.70
CA ILE A 63 -27.65 3.27 12.63
C ILE A 63 -27.92 1.77 12.80
N ALA A 64 -29.17 1.33 12.91
CA ALA A 64 -29.52 -0.09 12.97
C ALA A 64 -29.00 -0.84 11.73
N MET A 65 -29.26 -0.31 10.53
CA MET A 65 -28.74 -0.85 9.26
C MET A 65 -27.21 -0.97 9.26
N LEU A 66 -26.50 0.04 9.77
CA LEU A 66 -25.03 0.03 9.84
C LEU A 66 -24.49 -0.94 10.91
N ILE A 67 -25.22 -1.15 12.02
CA ILE A 67 -24.86 -2.17 13.01
C ILE A 67 -25.00 -3.57 12.41
N ASP A 68 -26.10 -3.85 11.73
CA ASP A 68 -26.32 -5.17 11.10
C ASP A 68 -25.24 -5.46 10.05
N ASP A 69 -24.89 -4.46 9.24
CA ASP A 69 -23.81 -4.58 8.26
C ASP A 69 -22.44 -4.78 8.94
N PHE A 70 -22.13 -4.03 10.00
CA PHE A 70 -20.92 -4.22 10.79
C PHE A 70 -20.83 -5.63 11.37
N LEU A 71 -21.91 -6.14 11.97
CA LEU A 71 -21.97 -7.50 12.52
C LEU A 71 -21.75 -8.56 11.44
N ARG A 72 -22.33 -8.36 10.25
CA ARG A 72 -22.10 -9.23 9.10
C ARG A 72 -20.63 -9.23 8.70
N LEU A 73 -19.99 -8.07 8.62
CA LEU A 73 -18.57 -7.96 8.31
C LEU A 73 -17.69 -8.62 9.39
N VAL A 74 -18.05 -8.49 10.67
CA VAL A 74 -17.34 -9.17 11.78
C VAL A 74 -17.49 -10.69 11.70
N ALA A 75 -18.65 -11.19 11.30
CA ALA A 75 -18.85 -12.62 11.09
C ALA A 75 -18.01 -13.13 9.91
N LEU A 76 -17.96 -12.36 8.80
CA LEU A 76 -17.15 -12.69 7.64
C LEU A 76 -15.65 -12.70 7.96
N SER A 77 -15.16 -11.76 8.79
CA SER A 77 -13.73 -11.71 9.16
C SER A 77 -13.27 -12.92 9.97
N GLN A 78 -14.19 -13.66 10.60
CA GLN A 78 -13.89 -14.90 11.33
C GLN A 78 -13.72 -16.11 10.40
N THR A 79 -14.11 -16.00 9.13
CA THR A 79 -14.01 -17.12 8.17
C THR A 79 -12.60 -17.33 7.63
N GLY A 80 -11.69 -16.38 7.85
CA GLY A 80 -10.34 -16.38 7.27
C GLY A 80 -10.30 -16.08 5.78
N LYS A 81 -11.44 -15.75 5.15
CA LYS A 81 -11.51 -15.36 3.74
C LYS A 81 -11.48 -13.84 3.58
N PRO A 82 -10.93 -13.32 2.46
CA PRO A 82 -11.03 -11.91 2.14
C PRO A 82 -12.50 -11.49 1.99
N ILE A 83 -12.81 -10.32 2.52
CA ILE A 83 -14.12 -9.70 2.47
C ILE A 83 -14.15 -8.72 1.30
N LEU A 84 -15.14 -8.88 0.44
CA LEU A 84 -15.43 -7.91 -0.62
C LEU A 84 -16.52 -6.96 -0.17
N TYR A 85 -16.20 -5.67 -0.14
CA TYR A 85 -17.16 -4.62 0.19
C TYR A 85 -17.34 -3.68 -1.00
N LYS A 86 -18.52 -3.75 -1.62
CA LYS A 86 -18.87 -2.93 -2.78
C LYS A 86 -19.59 -1.66 -2.34
N LYS A 87 -18.93 -0.52 -2.51
CA LYS A 87 -19.54 0.81 -2.38
C LYS A 87 -20.15 1.23 -3.74
N ARG A 88 -20.73 2.43 -3.79
CA ARG A 88 -21.36 2.96 -5.01
C ARG A 88 -20.42 2.97 -6.23
N ASN A 89 -19.15 3.35 -6.05
CA ASN A 89 -18.19 3.45 -7.16
C ASN A 89 -16.86 2.70 -6.92
N THR A 90 -16.74 1.99 -5.80
CA THR A 90 -15.52 1.25 -5.47
C THR A 90 -15.81 -0.17 -4.99
N LEU A 91 -14.85 -1.06 -5.22
CA LEU A 91 -14.79 -2.38 -4.63
C LEU A 91 -13.56 -2.44 -3.72
N SER A 92 -13.78 -2.79 -2.45
CA SER A 92 -12.73 -2.90 -1.45
C SER A 92 -12.47 -4.36 -1.08
N LEU A 93 -11.21 -4.72 -0.89
CA LEU A 93 -10.75 -5.96 -0.27
C LEU A 93 -10.35 -5.65 1.17
N MET A 94 -10.86 -6.44 2.12
CA MET A 94 -10.53 -6.30 3.54
C MET A 94 -10.31 -7.68 4.16
N PHE A 95 -9.38 -7.81 5.12
CA PHE A 95 -9.24 -9.03 5.93
C PHE A 95 -10.04 -8.96 7.24
N ASP A 96 -10.27 -7.76 7.74
CA ASP A 96 -11.18 -7.50 8.85
C ASP A 96 -12.01 -6.23 8.59
N VAL A 97 -12.88 -5.87 9.54
CA VAL A 97 -13.83 -4.75 9.37
C VAL A 97 -13.19 -3.36 9.37
N LEU A 98 -11.88 -3.24 9.59
CA LEU A 98 -11.15 -1.96 9.68
C LEU A 98 -9.92 -1.87 8.78
N ALA A 99 -9.33 -3.00 8.40
CA ALA A 99 -8.12 -3.04 7.59
C ALA A 99 -8.48 -3.11 6.10
N LEU A 100 -8.61 -1.92 5.48
CA LEU A 100 -8.68 -1.80 4.03
C LEU A 100 -7.33 -2.22 3.43
N GLN A 101 -7.34 -3.32 2.68
CA GLN A 101 -6.14 -3.85 2.03
C GLN A 101 -6.00 -3.31 0.61
N SER A 102 -7.12 -3.25 -0.13
CA SER A 102 -7.12 -2.75 -1.49
C SER A 102 -8.44 -2.07 -1.82
N GLU A 103 -8.40 -1.07 -2.70
CA GLU A 103 -9.59 -0.42 -3.24
C GLU A 103 -9.42 -0.22 -4.74
N MET A 104 -10.48 -0.55 -5.49
CA MET A 104 -10.56 -0.41 -6.93
C MET A 104 -11.76 0.45 -7.28
N ARG A 105 -11.60 1.42 -8.19
CA ARG A 105 -12.73 2.11 -8.81
C ARG A 105 -13.41 1.22 -9.83
N ILE A 106 -14.73 1.13 -9.78
CA ILE A 106 -15.51 0.28 -10.70
C ILE A 106 -15.46 0.82 -12.13
N ASP A 107 -15.45 2.15 -12.29
CA ASP A 107 -15.41 2.84 -13.58
C ASP A 107 -14.00 3.00 -14.17
N SER A 108 -12.96 2.85 -13.34
CA SER A 108 -11.55 2.92 -13.72
C SER A 108 -10.72 1.86 -12.96
N PRO A 109 -10.83 0.57 -13.31
CA PRO A 109 -10.26 -0.53 -12.52
C PRO A 109 -8.74 -0.55 -12.45
N ASP A 110 -8.06 0.12 -13.38
CA ASP A 110 -6.59 0.19 -13.45
C ASP A 110 -6.01 1.42 -12.73
N GLU A 111 -6.84 2.35 -12.23
CA GLU A 111 -6.37 3.52 -11.49
C GLU A 111 -5.92 3.15 -10.07
N LEU A 112 -4.83 3.79 -9.62
CA LEU A 112 -4.31 3.63 -8.26
C LEU A 112 -5.08 4.51 -7.27
N VAL A 113 -6.03 3.91 -6.56
CA VAL A 113 -6.90 4.62 -5.59
C VAL A 113 -6.16 4.98 -4.30
N LEU A 114 -5.37 4.05 -3.76
CA LEU A 114 -4.67 4.24 -2.49
C LEU A 114 -3.34 4.95 -2.70
N GLY A 115 -3.09 6.03 -1.97
CA GLY A 115 -1.94 6.88 -2.23
C GLY A 115 -0.57 6.22 -1.98
N TYR A 116 -0.49 5.21 -1.09
CA TYR A 116 0.73 4.42 -0.94
C TYR A 116 1.10 3.67 -2.24
N THR A 117 0.13 3.15 -2.99
CA THR A 117 0.39 2.46 -4.27
C THR A 117 0.94 3.43 -5.31
N GLN A 118 0.48 4.68 -5.32
CA GLN A 118 1.06 5.73 -6.17
C GLN A 118 2.49 6.07 -5.74
N SER A 119 2.73 6.17 -4.42
CA SER A 119 4.09 6.37 -3.90
C SER A 119 5.02 5.23 -4.30
N MET A 120 4.59 3.96 -4.22
CA MET A 120 5.42 2.81 -4.58
C MET A 120 5.83 2.82 -6.06
N MET A 121 4.97 3.30 -6.95
CA MET A 121 5.31 3.49 -8.37
C MET A 121 6.39 4.57 -8.61
N GLY A 122 6.87 5.24 -7.57
CA GLY A 122 8.01 6.16 -7.60
C GLY A 122 9.29 5.57 -8.19
N PHE A 123 9.43 4.24 -8.26
CA PHE A 123 10.56 3.60 -8.95
C PHE A 123 10.70 4.05 -10.42
N LEU A 124 9.58 4.44 -11.07
CA LEU A 124 9.57 4.91 -12.46
C LEU A 124 10.45 6.15 -12.69
N LEU A 125 10.72 6.92 -11.63
CA LEU A 125 11.64 8.06 -11.67
C LEU A 125 13.08 7.62 -11.99
N PHE A 126 13.45 6.42 -11.54
CA PHE A 126 14.78 5.85 -11.68
C PHE A 126 14.86 4.86 -12.84
N ASN A 127 13.86 3.97 -12.94
CA ASN A 127 13.72 2.98 -13.99
C ASN A 127 12.35 3.12 -14.70
N PRO A 128 12.26 3.93 -15.76
CA PRO A 128 11.00 4.20 -16.47
C PRO A 128 10.54 3.07 -17.39
N GLU A 129 11.43 2.13 -17.75
CA GLU A 129 11.15 1.03 -18.69
C GLU A 129 11.68 -0.31 -18.13
N PRO A 130 11.19 -0.77 -16.96
CA PRO A 130 11.65 -2.03 -16.38
C PRO A 130 11.24 -3.20 -17.28
N LYS A 131 12.12 -4.20 -17.41
CA LYS A 131 11.84 -5.42 -18.19
C LYS A 131 11.27 -6.53 -17.31
N LYS A 132 11.70 -6.62 -16.05
CA LYS A 132 11.25 -7.65 -15.10
C LYS A 132 10.86 -7.04 -13.76
N ILE A 133 9.60 -7.24 -13.37
CA ILE A 133 9.05 -6.77 -12.09
C ILE A 133 8.65 -7.99 -11.24
N GLY A 134 9.18 -8.06 -10.03
CA GLY A 134 8.73 -8.98 -8.99
C GLY A 134 7.81 -8.27 -8.01
N MET A 135 6.76 -8.94 -7.54
CA MET A 135 5.86 -8.41 -6.52
C MET A 135 5.58 -9.46 -5.45
N ILE A 136 5.59 -9.07 -4.18
CA ILE A 136 5.10 -9.87 -3.05
C ILE A 136 3.84 -9.21 -2.52
N GLY A 137 2.74 -9.95 -2.51
CA GLY A 137 1.40 -9.46 -2.21
C GLY A 137 0.64 -9.08 -3.49
N LEU A 138 -0.47 -9.75 -3.76
CA LEU A 138 -1.37 -9.41 -4.85
C LEU A 138 -2.45 -8.43 -4.39
N GLY A 139 -3.07 -8.70 -3.24
CA GLY A 139 -4.23 -7.94 -2.76
C GLY A 139 -5.35 -7.85 -3.82
N GLY A 140 -5.91 -6.65 -4.01
CA GLY A 140 -6.85 -6.37 -5.11
C GLY A 140 -6.18 -6.12 -6.48
N GLY A 141 -4.87 -6.35 -6.58
CA GLY A 141 -4.09 -6.27 -7.81
C GLY A 141 -3.83 -4.87 -8.34
N SER A 142 -3.95 -3.81 -7.53
CA SER A 142 -3.79 -2.42 -8.00
C SER A 142 -2.44 -2.18 -8.67
N LEU A 143 -1.34 -2.56 -8.02
CA LEU A 143 0.02 -2.44 -8.58
C LEU A 143 0.23 -3.34 -9.79
N ALA A 144 -0.23 -4.59 -9.71
CA ALA A 144 -0.13 -5.59 -10.77
C ALA A 144 -0.84 -5.13 -12.05
N LYS A 145 -2.12 -4.71 -11.95
CA LYS A 145 -2.91 -4.18 -13.07
C LYS A 145 -2.30 -2.93 -13.67
N PHE A 146 -1.88 -1.99 -12.81
CA PHE A 146 -1.27 -0.76 -13.28
C PHE A 146 0.00 -1.04 -14.08
N CYS A 147 0.91 -1.86 -13.55
CA CYS A 147 2.13 -2.25 -14.25
C CYS A 147 1.80 -3.00 -15.55
N TYR A 148 0.87 -3.96 -15.51
CA TYR A 148 0.48 -4.72 -16.70
C TYR A 148 -0.07 -3.80 -17.80
N ARG A 149 -0.91 -2.82 -17.45
CA ARG A 149 -1.54 -1.89 -18.40
C ARG A 149 -0.57 -0.85 -18.95
N HIS A 150 0.27 -0.27 -18.10
CA HIS A 150 1.08 0.91 -18.42
C HIS A 150 2.55 0.61 -18.73
N LEU A 151 3.03 -0.61 -18.45
CA LEU A 151 4.39 -1.08 -18.75
C LEU A 151 4.30 -2.32 -19.66
N PRO A 152 3.87 -2.17 -20.93
CA PRO A 152 3.54 -3.30 -21.80
C PRO A 152 4.74 -4.21 -22.13
N ASN A 153 5.97 -3.71 -21.96
CA ASN A 153 7.21 -4.44 -22.21
C ASN A 153 7.77 -5.15 -20.97
N ALA A 154 7.11 -5.00 -19.80
CA ALA A 154 7.54 -5.64 -18.57
C ALA A 154 6.92 -7.03 -18.40
N ALA A 155 7.74 -8.00 -18.02
CA ALA A 155 7.30 -9.27 -17.46
C ALA A 155 7.11 -9.11 -15.94
N ILE A 156 5.98 -9.55 -15.42
CA ILE A 156 5.54 -9.35 -14.04
C ILE A 156 5.29 -10.73 -13.41
N ALA A 157 5.93 -10.98 -12.27
CA ALA A 157 5.70 -12.17 -11.46
C ALA A 157 5.27 -11.75 -10.05
N VAL A 158 4.13 -12.25 -9.60
CA VAL A 158 3.55 -11.92 -8.29
C VAL A 158 3.51 -13.17 -7.41
N ALA A 159 3.99 -13.09 -6.17
CA ALA A 159 3.79 -14.09 -5.15
C ALA A 159 2.65 -13.66 -4.21
N GLU A 160 1.62 -14.49 -4.09
CA GLU A 160 0.50 -14.31 -3.17
C GLU A 160 0.33 -15.57 -2.33
N ILE A 161 0.27 -15.42 -1.01
CA ILE A 161 0.21 -16.55 -0.08
C ILE A 161 -1.21 -17.07 0.10
N ASP A 162 -2.22 -16.20 -0.02
CA ASP A 162 -3.62 -16.56 0.20
C ASP A 162 -4.32 -16.96 -1.10
N PRO A 163 -4.63 -18.27 -1.30
CA PRO A 163 -5.35 -18.73 -2.48
C PRO A 163 -6.75 -18.11 -2.61
N HIS A 164 -7.35 -17.63 -1.52
CA HIS A 164 -8.64 -16.94 -1.57
C HIS A 164 -8.52 -15.51 -2.13
N VAL A 165 -7.38 -14.84 -1.97
CA VAL A 165 -7.10 -13.56 -2.64
C VAL A 165 -6.92 -13.77 -4.14
N ILE A 166 -6.22 -14.85 -4.54
CA ILE A 166 -6.09 -15.21 -5.95
C ILE A 166 -7.47 -15.56 -6.55
N ALA A 167 -8.33 -16.27 -5.81
CA ALA A 167 -9.64 -16.70 -6.29
C ALA A 167 -10.62 -15.55 -6.60
N ILE A 168 -10.41 -14.36 -6.04
CA ILE A 168 -11.26 -13.16 -6.28
C ILE A 168 -10.72 -12.26 -7.39
N ARG A 169 -9.65 -12.67 -8.09
CA ARG A 169 -8.97 -11.88 -9.13
C ARG A 169 -9.91 -11.29 -10.20
N ASP A 170 -10.91 -12.06 -10.63
CA ASP A 170 -11.83 -11.64 -11.68
C ASP A 170 -12.76 -10.51 -11.20
N GLN A 171 -13.08 -10.48 -9.90
CA GLN A 171 -13.86 -9.39 -9.29
C GLN A 171 -13.09 -8.06 -9.32
N PHE A 172 -11.76 -8.12 -9.30
CA PHE A 172 -10.86 -6.98 -9.37
C PHE A 172 -10.31 -6.71 -10.77
N HIS A 173 -10.77 -7.44 -11.79
CA HIS A 173 -10.29 -7.32 -13.18
C HIS A 173 -8.76 -7.53 -13.30
N ILE A 174 -8.18 -8.36 -12.44
CA ILE A 174 -6.76 -8.73 -12.55
C ILE A 174 -6.63 -9.61 -13.80
N PRO A 175 -5.67 -9.34 -14.70
CA PRO A 175 -5.54 -10.08 -15.95
C PRO A 175 -5.23 -11.56 -15.69
N PRO A 176 -5.61 -12.45 -16.63
CA PRO A 176 -5.15 -13.82 -16.57
C PRO A 176 -3.66 -13.95 -16.81
N ASP A 177 -3.12 -15.05 -16.29
CA ASP A 177 -1.74 -15.45 -16.49
C ASP A 177 -1.47 -15.62 -17.99
N ASP A 178 -0.42 -14.97 -18.46
CA ASP A 178 0.03 -14.98 -19.84
C ASP A 178 1.57 -14.96 -19.92
N GLU A 179 2.15 -14.79 -21.10
CA GLU A 179 3.60 -14.80 -21.29
C GLU A 179 4.36 -13.75 -20.46
N ARG A 180 3.70 -12.66 -20.06
CA ARG A 180 4.31 -11.54 -19.33
C ARG A 180 3.68 -11.26 -17.96
N PHE A 181 2.68 -12.01 -17.53
CA PHE A 181 2.05 -11.88 -16.22
C PHE A 181 1.80 -13.25 -15.61
N GLN A 182 2.31 -13.48 -14.40
CA GLN A 182 2.15 -14.75 -13.68
C GLN A 182 1.85 -14.48 -12.20
N VAL A 183 0.87 -15.19 -11.63
CA VAL A 183 0.57 -15.17 -10.19
C VAL A 183 0.86 -16.53 -9.59
N HIS A 184 1.82 -16.57 -8.66
CA HIS A 184 2.24 -17.77 -7.96
C HIS A 184 1.61 -17.81 -6.57
N CYS A 185 0.85 -18.88 -6.29
CA CYS A 185 0.33 -19.14 -4.95
C CYS A 185 1.46 -19.70 -4.07
N MET A 186 2.23 -18.84 -3.42
CA MET A 186 3.39 -19.23 -2.60
C MET A 186 3.78 -18.14 -1.59
N ASP A 187 4.61 -18.53 -0.61
CA ASP A 187 5.20 -17.58 0.33
C ASP A 187 6.17 -16.63 -0.39
N GLY A 188 6.14 -15.35 -0.01
CA GLY A 188 6.97 -14.31 -0.62
C GLY A 188 8.47 -14.47 -0.33
N ALA A 189 8.85 -14.96 0.84
CA ALA A 189 10.26 -15.23 1.14
C ALA A 189 10.78 -16.42 0.32
N ASP A 190 9.97 -17.48 0.18
CA ASP A 190 10.31 -18.62 -0.69
C ASP A 190 10.45 -18.20 -2.16
N PHE A 191 9.59 -17.30 -2.63
CA PHE A 191 9.64 -16.75 -4.00
C PHE A 191 10.97 -16.03 -4.28
N ILE A 192 11.46 -15.25 -3.31
CA ILE A 192 12.74 -14.55 -3.43
C ILE A 192 13.91 -15.53 -3.34
N GLN A 193 13.89 -16.51 -2.43
CA GLN A 193 14.96 -17.50 -2.34
C GLN A 193 15.14 -18.35 -3.61
N GLN A 194 14.06 -18.55 -4.37
CA GLN A 194 14.10 -19.26 -5.66
C GLN A 194 14.52 -18.36 -6.84
N THR A 195 14.89 -17.11 -6.58
CA THR A 195 15.17 -16.10 -7.60
C THR A 195 16.53 -15.43 -7.37
N GLU A 196 17.37 -15.42 -8.39
CA GLU A 196 18.66 -14.73 -8.35
C GLU A 196 18.84 -13.83 -9.58
N ASN A 197 19.33 -12.59 -9.38
CA ASN A 197 19.69 -11.63 -10.44
C ASN A 197 18.62 -11.49 -11.55
N ARG A 198 17.36 -11.34 -11.16
CA ARG A 198 16.20 -11.45 -12.06
C ARG A 198 15.44 -10.15 -12.23
N PHE A 199 15.28 -9.34 -11.18
CA PHE A 199 14.33 -8.23 -11.18
C PHE A 199 14.99 -6.88 -11.33
N ASP A 200 14.48 -6.07 -12.26
CA ASP A 200 14.86 -4.66 -12.36
C ASP A 200 14.12 -3.83 -11.30
N VAL A 201 12.93 -4.29 -10.91
CA VAL A 201 12.11 -3.73 -9.83
C VAL A 201 11.52 -4.86 -9.00
N LEU A 202 11.67 -4.79 -7.68
CA LEU A 202 11.01 -5.68 -6.72
C LEU A 202 10.10 -4.86 -5.81
N MET A 203 8.81 -5.19 -5.74
CA MET A 203 7.84 -4.51 -4.88
C MET A 203 7.40 -5.44 -3.76
N ILE A 204 7.48 -4.98 -2.51
CA ILE A 204 7.08 -5.74 -1.32
C ILE A 204 5.89 -5.05 -0.67
N ASP A 205 4.71 -5.66 -0.80
CA ASP A 205 3.41 -5.20 -0.27
C ASP A 205 2.65 -6.37 0.39
N GLY A 206 3.36 -7.19 1.17
CA GLY A 206 2.80 -8.38 1.82
C GLY A 206 2.39 -8.09 3.27
N PHE A 207 1.08 -8.15 3.56
CA PHE A 207 0.53 -8.01 4.90
C PHE A 207 -0.46 -9.15 5.20
N ASP A 208 -0.45 -9.64 6.44
CA ASP A 208 -1.51 -10.48 6.98
C ASP A 208 -2.43 -9.66 7.91
N ARG A 209 -3.36 -10.34 8.58
CA ARG A 209 -4.29 -9.72 9.55
C ARG A 209 -3.62 -9.07 10.76
N ASN A 210 -2.37 -9.41 11.06
CA ASN A 210 -1.58 -8.92 12.18
C ASN A 210 -0.51 -7.90 11.76
N GLY A 211 -0.37 -7.62 10.45
CA GLY A 211 0.64 -6.72 9.91
C GLY A 211 1.60 -7.43 8.96
N GLN A 212 2.83 -6.92 8.85
CA GLN A 212 3.83 -7.52 7.97
C GLN A 212 4.40 -8.80 8.62
N PRO A 213 4.36 -9.96 7.95
CA PRO A 213 4.79 -11.22 8.56
C PRO A 213 6.30 -11.22 8.86
N PRO A 214 6.75 -11.82 9.98
CA PRO A 214 8.15 -11.78 10.41
C PRO A 214 9.17 -12.23 9.35
N GLN A 215 8.79 -13.16 8.48
CA GLN A 215 9.60 -13.68 7.39
C GLN A 215 10.00 -12.56 6.41
N LEU A 216 9.06 -11.66 6.08
CA LEU A 216 9.31 -10.50 5.20
C LEU A 216 9.98 -9.32 5.93
N CYS A 217 10.26 -9.46 7.22
CA CYS A 217 10.83 -8.42 8.07
C CYS A 217 12.27 -8.71 8.51
N SER A 218 12.81 -9.88 8.17
CA SER A 218 14.13 -10.33 8.63
C SER A 218 15.29 -9.73 7.84
N GLU A 219 16.46 -9.59 8.46
CA GLU A 219 17.70 -9.18 7.76
C GLU A 219 17.96 -10.08 6.55
N ARG A 220 17.89 -11.40 6.77
CA ARG A 220 18.12 -12.41 5.74
C ARG A 220 17.21 -12.22 4.52
N PHE A 221 15.94 -11.90 4.76
CA PHE A 221 15.00 -11.64 3.67
C PHE A 221 15.41 -10.43 2.83
N TYR A 222 15.87 -9.34 3.46
CA TYR A 222 16.34 -8.17 2.73
C TYR A 222 17.68 -8.43 1.99
N ASP A 223 18.57 -9.26 2.54
CA ASP A 223 19.77 -9.73 1.83
C ASP A 223 19.40 -10.55 0.60
N ASP A 224 18.42 -11.46 0.73
CA ASP A 224 17.91 -12.27 -0.38
C ASP A 224 17.24 -11.37 -1.44
N CYS A 225 16.51 -10.32 -1.04
CA CYS A 225 15.96 -9.33 -1.95
C CYS A 225 17.05 -8.60 -2.74
N HIS A 226 18.14 -8.19 -2.08
CA HIS A 226 19.29 -7.59 -2.74
C HIS A 226 19.93 -8.55 -3.77
N GLN A 227 20.00 -9.85 -3.47
CA GLN A 227 20.52 -10.86 -4.40
C GLN A 227 19.59 -11.08 -5.62
N ALA A 228 18.27 -11.05 -5.42
CA ALA A 228 17.27 -11.22 -6.46
C ALA A 228 17.24 -10.08 -7.49
N LEU A 229 17.75 -8.90 -7.16
CA LEU A 229 17.80 -7.74 -8.06
C LEU A 229 18.91 -7.84 -9.11
N THR A 230 18.64 -7.30 -10.30
CA THR A 230 19.65 -7.02 -11.33
C THR A 230 20.61 -5.94 -10.87
N GLN A 231 21.74 -5.80 -11.58
CA GLN A 231 22.59 -4.63 -11.39
C GLN A 231 21.76 -3.37 -11.64
N ASP A 232 21.82 -2.41 -10.72
CA ASP A 232 20.99 -1.19 -10.70
C ASP A 232 19.48 -1.44 -10.51
N GLY A 233 19.09 -2.65 -10.10
CA GLY A 233 17.72 -2.98 -9.70
C GLY A 233 17.31 -2.26 -8.42
N ILE A 234 16.00 -2.03 -8.30
CA ILE A 234 15.39 -1.24 -7.21
C ILE A 234 14.40 -2.10 -6.45
N VAL A 235 14.47 -2.08 -5.11
CA VAL A 235 13.41 -2.58 -4.25
C VAL A 235 12.55 -1.42 -3.75
N VAL A 236 11.25 -1.65 -3.66
CA VAL A 236 10.28 -0.74 -3.06
C VAL A 236 9.47 -1.50 -2.02
N VAL A 237 9.55 -1.08 -0.77
CA VAL A 237 8.90 -1.75 0.36
C VAL A 237 7.82 -0.84 0.95
N ASN A 238 6.60 -1.37 1.06
CA ASN A 238 5.52 -0.74 1.82
C ASN A 238 5.60 -1.16 3.28
N LEU A 239 5.78 -0.20 4.19
CA LEU A 239 5.82 -0.43 5.63
C LEU A 239 4.62 0.25 6.31
N LEU A 240 4.00 -0.47 7.24
CA LEU A 240 2.94 0.05 8.10
C LEU A 240 3.17 -0.48 9.52
N GLY A 241 3.22 0.42 10.50
CA GLY A 241 3.49 0.09 11.89
C GLY A 241 3.78 1.35 12.70
N ASP A 242 4.14 1.19 13.96
CA ASP A 242 4.58 2.34 14.77
C ASP A 242 5.97 2.84 14.36
N ALA A 243 6.37 3.99 14.90
CA ALA A 243 7.64 4.63 14.56
C ALA A 243 8.87 3.79 14.92
N VAL A 244 8.80 2.96 15.96
CA VAL A 244 9.93 2.13 16.42
C VAL A 244 10.05 0.89 15.54
N GLU A 245 8.94 0.21 15.29
CA GLU A 245 8.88 -0.98 14.43
C GLU A 245 9.34 -0.64 13.01
N THR A 246 8.81 0.42 12.42
CA THR A 246 9.18 0.84 11.07
C THR A 246 10.65 1.26 10.97
N GLN A 247 11.20 1.91 12.00
CA GLN A 247 12.62 2.30 12.04
C GLN A 247 13.55 1.08 12.02
N VAL A 248 13.24 0.03 12.79
CA VAL A 248 14.03 -1.21 12.78
C VAL A 248 14.05 -1.83 11.39
N LEU A 249 12.92 -1.87 10.68
CA LEU A 249 12.86 -2.42 9.32
C LEU A 249 13.64 -1.57 8.32
N VAL A 250 13.54 -0.24 8.42
CA VAL A 250 14.35 0.68 7.61
C VAL A 250 15.85 0.43 7.80
N GLU A 251 16.32 0.24 9.03
CA GLU A 251 17.74 -0.03 9.31
C GLU A 251 18.23 -1.36 8.72
N ARG A 252 17.38 -2.39 8.71
CA ARG A 252 17.69 -3.68 8.06
C ARG A 252 17.77 -3.52 6.54
N ILE A 253 16.82 -2.81 5.94
CA ILE A 253 16.83 -2.51 4.50
C ILE A 253 18.07 -1.68 4.16
N ASP A 254 18.37 -0.62 4.91
CA ASP A 254 19.54 0.23 4.64
C ASP A 254 20.85 -0.57 4.74
N ARG A 255 20.97 -1.50 5.70
CA ARG A 255 22.15 -2.39 5.81
C ARG A 255 22.28 -3.34 4.63
N ALA A 256 21.21 -4.05 4.27
CA ALA A 256 21.20 -4.98 3.13
C ALA A 256 21.54 -4.29 1.80
N PHE A 257 21.29 -2.98 1.70
CA PHE A 257 21.54 -2.16 0.53
C PHE A 257 22.70 -1.16 0.72
N ASN A 258 23.65 -1.45 1.62
CA ASN A 258 24.89 -0.69 1.80
C ASN A 258 24.70 0.83 2.00
N GLY A 259 23.65 1.24 2.70
CA GLY A 259 23.32 2.65 2.93
C GLY A 259 22.59 3.32 1.76
N ALA A 260 22.12 2.57 0.76
CA ALA A 260 21.42 3.11 -0.41
C ALA A 260 19.88 3.18 -0.24
N ALA A 261 19.35 3.19 0.99
CA ALA A 261 17.90 3.34 1.22
C ALA A 261 17.46 4.81 1.36
N VAL A 262 16.27 5.11 0.85
CA VAL A 262 15.54 6.38 0.96
C VAL A 262 14.12 6.09 1.42
N VAL A 263 13.68 6.77 2.49
CA VAL A 263 12.36 6.58 3.09
C VAL A 263 11.50 7.80 2.86
N ILE A 264 10.27 7.62 2.39
CA ILE A 264 9.27 8.69 2.29
C ILE A 264 7.98 8.29 3.00
N ASP A 265 7.21 9.27 3.45
CA ASP A 265 5.83 9.04 3.85
C ASP A 265 4.94 8.88 2.60
N ALA A 266 4.01 7.93 2.64
CA ALA A 266 3.08 7.68 1.56
C ALA A 266 2.09 8.84 1.39
N LEU A 267 1.61 9.04 0.16
CA LEU A 267 0.57 10.03 -0.11
C LEU A 267 -0.74 9.62 0.58
N ASP A 268 -1.31 10.53 1.37
CA ASP A 268 -2.61 10.38 2.02
C ASP A 268 -2.79 9.04 2.80
N ALA A 269 -1.69 8.48 3.30
CA ALA A 269 -1.67 7.22 4.04
C ALA A 269 -0.61 7.25 5.16
N LEU A 270 -0.77 6.40 6.17
CA LEU A 270 0.18 6.28 7.30
C LEU A 270 1.42 5.44 6.97
N ASN A 271 1.46 4.89 5.76
CA ASN A 271 2.52 4.02 5.31
C ASN A 271 3.84 4.78 5.10
N LYS A 272 4.95 4.09 5.33
CA LYS A 272 6.28 4.51 4.88
C LYS A 272 6.68 3.69 3.66
N ILE A 273 7.14 4.36 2.62
CA ILE A 273 7.66 3.71 1.42
C ILE A 273 9.18 3.81 1.44
N VAL A 274 9.85 2.66 1.41
CA VAL A 274 11.31 2.58 1.37
C VAL A 274 11.74 2.19 -0.04
N PHE A 275 12.57 3.02 -0.65
CA PHE A 275 13.27 2.71 -1.89
C PHE A 275 14.71 2.35 -1.56
N ALA A 276 15.24 1.28 -2.13
CA ALA A 276 16.66 0.99 -2.07
C ALA A 276 17.15 0.38 -3.39
N CYS A 277 18.42 0.54 -3.71
CA CYS A 277 18.98 0.04 -4.98
C CYS A 277 20.29 -0.71 -4.78
N LYS A 278 20.52 -1.74 -5.61
CA LYS A 278 21.71 -2.60 -5.56
C LYS A 278 22.98 -1.91 -6.06
N GLY A 279 22.82 -1.00 -7.02
CA GLY A 279 23.90 -0.21 -7.60
C GLY A 279 23.70 1.28 -7.33
N SER A 280 23.86 2.11 -8.35
CA SER A 280 23.76 3.58 -8.22
C SER A 280 22.56 4.16 -8.98
N ALA A 281 21.54 3.33 -9.27
CA ALA A 281 20.35 3.72 -10.02
C ALA A 281 19.62 4.94 -9.42
N MET A 282 19.72 5.10 -8.10
CA MET A 282 19.10 6.19 -7.36
C MET A 282 20.00 7.43 -7.20
N ASP A 283 21.27 7.37 -7.63
CA ASP A 283 22.23 8.49 -7.62
C ASP A 283 22.03 9.40 -8.84
N LEU A 284 20.78 9.82 -9.06
CA LEU A 284 20.44 10.74 -10.13
C LEU A 284 20.48 12.18 -9.63
N ALA A 285 21.12 13.06 -10.40
CA ALA A 285 21.03 14.48 -10.17
C ALA A 285 19.55 14.93 -10.19
N GLY A 286 19.14 15.74 -9.20
CA GLY A 286 17.74 16.16 -9.07
C GLY A 286 17.16 16.82 -10.31
N GLN A 287 17.98 17.48 -11.14
CA GLN A 287 17.54 18.03 -12.43
C GLN A 287 17.09 16.95 -13.42
N VAL A 288 17.79 15.81 -13.46
CA VAL A 288 17.43 14.65 -14.30
C VAL A 288 16.13 14.02 -13.80
N LEU A 289 15.98 13.90 -12.48
CA LEU A 289 14.77 13.36 -11.88
C LEU A 289 13.57 14.28 -12.19
N MET A 290 13.73 15.60 -12.04
CA MET A 290 12.68 16.57 -12.32
C MET A 290 12.31 16.64 -13.81
N SER A 291 13.26 16.45 -14.74
CA SER A 291 12.97 16.44 -16.17
C SER A 291 12.17 15.21 -16.61
N ARG A 292 12.30 14.08 -15.89
CA ARG A 292 11.53 12.85 -16.14
C ARG A 292 10.07 12.97 -15.72
N ILE A 293 9.77 13.72 -14.64
CA ILE A 293 8.40 13.85 -14.08
C ILE A 293 7.39 14.27 -15.14
N GLY A 294 7.69 15.30 -15.94
CA GLY A 294 6.74 15.81 -16.92
C GLY A 294 6.37 14.78 -17.99
N ARG A 295 7.33 13.94 -18.42
CA ARG A 295 7.09 12.84 -19.35
C ARG A 295 6.30 11.70 -18.69
N LEU A 296 6.67 11.33 -17.45
CA LEU A 296 6.03 10.23 -16.74
C LEU A 296 4.59 10.56 -16.34
N GLU A 297 4.30 11.76 -15.83
CA GLU A 297 2.94 12.20 -15.50
C GLU A 297 2.05 12.35 -16.74
N ALA A 298 2.63 12.49 -17.94
CA ALA A 298 1.89 12.46 -19.20
C ALA A 298 1.60 11.04 -19.69
N LEU A 299 2.46 10.07 -19.38
CA LEU A 299 2.32 8.65 -19.77
C LEU A 299 1.46 7.84 -18.78
N HIS A 300 1.41 8.28 -17.53
CA HIS A 300 0.81 7.55 -16.42
C HIS A 300 -0.20 8.44 -15.68
N PRO A 301 -1.42 7.95 -15.40
CA PRO A 301 -2.46 8.73 -14.72
C PRO A 301 -2.21 8.78 -13.20
N MET A 302 -1.05 9.29 -12.78
CA MET A 302 -0.63 9.34 -11.39
C MET A 302 0.26 10.57 -11.11
N ILE A 303 0.30 11.02 -9.87
CA ILE A 303 1.07 12.20 -9.46
C ILE A 303 2.41 11.74 -8.88
N LEU A 304 3.46 11.78 -9.70
CA LEU A 304 4.82 11.40 -9.29
C LEU A 304 5.61 12.56 -8.69
N ARG A 305 5.18 13.81 -8.93
CA ARG A 305 5.91 15.01 -8.47
C ARG A 305 6.10 15.07 -6.96
N LEU A 306 5.08 14.71 -6.18
CA LEU A 306 5.15 14.75 -4.72
C LEU A 306 6.12 13.69 -4.20
N THR A 307 6.03 12.46 -4.72
CA THR A 307 6.96 11.37 -4.45
C THR A 307 8.41 11.77 -4.77
N ALA A 308 8.64 12.37 -5.94
CA ALA A 308 9.95 12.89 -6.35
C ALA A 308 10.51 13.94 -5.39
N GLN A 309 9.68 14.91 -4.98
CA GLN A 309 10.09 15.95 -4.03
C GLN A 309 10.48 15.35 -2.68
N SER A 310 9.69 14.39 -2.16
CA SER A 310 9.99 13.70 -0.92
C SER A 310 11.30 12.93 -0.99
N ILE A 311 11.56 12.21 -2.09
CA ILE A 311 12.82 11.48 -2.29
C ILE A 311 14.02 12.44 -2.31
N LEU A 312 13.95 13.52 -3.10
CA LEU A 312 15.03 14.49 -3.21
C LEU A 312 15.33 15.18 -1.88
N LEU A 313 14.29 15.49 -1.09
CA LEU A 313 14.46 16.06 0.24
C LEU A 313 15.24 15.10 1.15
N GLN A 314 14.86 13.83 1.15
CA GLN A 314 15.46 12.80 2.00
C GLN A 314 16.90 12.49 1.61
N GLN A 315 17.20 12.40 0.32
CA GLN A 315 18.58 12.27 -0.17
C GLN A 315 19.46 13.45 0.26
N ARG A 316 18.91 14.67 0.21
CA ARG A 316 19.63 15.88 0.65
C ARG A 316 19.88 15.89 2.16
N MET A 317 18.90 15.47 2.96
CA MET A 317 19.06 15.32 4.41
C MET A 317 20.12 14.28 4.76
N LYS A 318 20.12 13.12 4.09
CA LYS A 318 21.13 12.07 4.30
C LYS A 318 22.54 12.57 3.99
N THR A 319 22.70 13.36 2.93
CA THR A 319 23.98 13.98 2.57
C THR A 319 24.46 15.00 3.62
N LEU A 320 23.54 15.80 4.18
CA LEU A 320 23.87 16.79 5.21
C LEU A 320 24.23 16.16 6.57
N CYS A 321 23.67 14.99 6.87
CA CYS A 321 23.93 14.26 8.11
C CYS A 321 25.11 13.28 8.00
N ALA A 322 25.68 13.08 6.80
CA ALA A 322 26.83 12.21 6.62
C ALA A 322 28.09 12.80 7.28
N PRO A 323 28.90 12.00 8.00
CA PRO A 323 30.18 12.47 8.51
C PRO A 323 31.09 12.91 7.35
N PRO A 324 31.92 13.96 7.54
CA PRO A 324 32.84 14.40 6.49
C PRO A 324 33.77 13.25 6.09
N PRO A 325 34.16 13.14 4.80
CA PRO A 325 35.07 12.09 4.36
C PRO A 325 36.35 12.15 5.19
N ALA A 326 36.83 11.00 5.64
CA ALA A 326 38.09 10.90 6.36
C ALA A 326 39.18 11.51 5.49
N GLN A 327 39.87 12.53 6.00
CA GLN A 327 41.07 13.04 5.35
C GLN A 327 42.07 11.89 5.33
N GLU A 328 42.35 11.37 4.13
CA GLU A 328 43.49 10.50 3.91
C GLU A 328 44.72 11.28 4.36
N ASN A 329 45.31 10.87 5.49
CA ASN A 329 46.63 11.33 5.88
C ASN A 329 47.59 10.88 4.78
N GLU A 330 47.93 11.79 3.88
CA GLU A 330 49.15 11.71 3.09
C GLU A 330 50.32 11.68 4.06
N SER A 331 50.72 10.46 4.45
CA SER A 331 51.97 10.20 5.14
C SER A 331 53.12 10.48 4.18
N ALA A 332 53.81 11.60 4.42
CA ALA A 332 55.14 11.90 3.90
C ALA A 332 56.22 11.07 4.63
#